data_AF-A0A539D6W3-F1
#
_entry.id   AF-A0A539D6W3-F1
#
_cell.length_a   1.000
_cell.length_b   1.000
_cell.length_c   1.000
_cell.angle_alpha   90.00
_cell.angle_beta   90.00
_cell.angle_gamma   90.00
#
_symmetry.space_group_name_H-M   'P 1'
#
loop_
_entity.id
_entity.type
_entity.pdbx_description
1 polymer ?
#
loop_
_entity_poly.entity_id
_entity_poly.type
_entity_poly.pdbx_seq_one_letter_code
_entity_poly.pdbx_strand_id
1 'polypeptide(L)' 'MNDRSPRRIPEILAPAGDDACLKAALNAGADAVYFGLAEGFNARARAANFTLEGLPGTVDEIHRHGARAYVT' A
#
# COMPACT_ATOMS: atom_id res chain seq x y z
N MET A 1 16.15 35.29 14.11
CA MET A 1 16.18 33.82 13.99
C MET A 1 14.91 33.38 13.28
N ASN A 2 14.99 33.10 11.98
CA ASN A 2 13.89 32.50 11.23
C ASN A 2 14.29 31.04 10.96
N ASP A 3 13.80 30.12 11.78
CA ASP A 3 13.91 28.69 11.51
C ASP A 3 13.01 28.38 10.30
N ARG A 4 13.63 28.15 9.14
CA ARG A 4 12.98 27.68 7.91
C ARG A 4 13.27 26.20 7.69
N SER A 5 13.21 25.38 8.73
CA SER A 5 13.24 23.93 8.59
C SER A 5 12.16 23.50 7.58
N PRO A 6 12.49 22.70 6.55
CA PRO A 6 11.51 22.26 5.57
C PRO A 6 10.40 21.51 6.30
N ARG A 7 9.14 21.88 6.04
CA ARG A 7 7.98 21.17 6.60
C ARG A 7 8.04 19.73 6.11
N ARG A 8 8.18 18.76 7.04
CA ARG A 8 8.03 17.35 6.70
C ARG A 8 6.57 17.08 6.38
N ILE A 9 6.29 16.70 5.14
CA ILE A 9 4.96 16.26 4.72
C ILE A 9 4.82 14.80 5.14
N PRO A 10 3.74 14.42 5.85
CA PRO A 10 3.47 13.02 6.20
C PRO A 10 3.25 12.16 4.95
N GLU A 11 3.64 10.89 5.02
CA GLU A 11 3.32 9.88 4.00
C GLU A 11 1.84 9.44 4.13
N ILE A 12 1.14 9.37 3.01
CA ILE A 12 -0.23 8.83 2.94
C ILE A 12 -0.16 7.33 2.69
N LEU A 13 -0.38 6.56 3.76
CA LEU A 13 -0.46 5.10 3.75
C LEU A 13 -1.93 4.64 3.71
N ALA A 14 -2.31 3.90 2.66
CA ALA A 14 -3.67 3.41 2.47
C ALA A 14 -3.81 1.88 2.62
N PRO A 15 -4.91 1.37 3.22
CA PRO A 15 -5.21 -0.06 3.27
C PRO A 15 -5.67 -0.59 1.91
N ALA A 16 -5.10 -1.72 1.47
CA ALA A 16 -5.59 -2.48 0.33
C ALA A 16 -6.02 -3.89 0.79
N GLY A 17 -7.33 -4.13 0.87
CA GLY A 17 -7.89 -5.44 1.23
C GLY A 17 -8.19 -6.36 0.03
N ASP A 18 -8.24 -5.78 -1.16
CA ASP A 18 -8.48 -6.46 -2.41
C ASP A 18 -7.92 -5.59 -3.56
N ASP A 19 -7.94 -6.12 -4.77
CA ASP A 19 -7.45 -5.45 -5.98
C ASP A 19 -8.18 -4.14 -6.30
N ALA A 20 -9.49 -4.06 -6.00
CA ALA A 20 -10.26 -2.84 -6.22
C ALA A 20 -9.83 -1.72 -5.25
N CYS A 21 -9.62 -2.05 -3.97
CA CYS A 21 -9.10 -1.13 -2.97
C CYS A 21 -7.68 -0.67 -3.33
N LEU A 22 -6.83 -1.60 -3.80
CA LEU A 22 -5.47 -1.27 -4.26
C LEU A 22 -5.51 -0.22 -5.37
N LYS A 23 -6.27 -0.49 -6.44
CA LYS A 23 -6.41 0.43 -7.58
C LYS A 23 -6.98 1.79 -7.16
N ALA A 24 -7.97 1.79 -6.26
CA ALA A 24 -8.52 3.02 -5.72
C ALA A 24 -7.47 3.84 -4.95
N ALA A 25 -6.67 3.21 -4.10
CA ALA A 25 -5.60 3.87 -3.34
C ALA A 25 -4.53 4.45 -4.26
N LEU A 26 -4.09 3.70 -5.27
CA LEU A 26 -3.09 4.15 -6.24
C LEU A 26 -3.61 5.33 -7.08
N ASN A 27 -4.85 5.25 -7.57
CA ASN A 27 -5.47 6.34 -8.34
C ASN A 27 -5.76 7.59 -7.51
N ALA A 28 -5.96 7.44 -6.20
CA ALA A 28 -6.11 8.55 -5.27
C ALA A 28 -4.76 9.23 -4.92
N GLY A 29 -3.63 8.68 -5.37
CA GLY A 29 -2.31 9.23 -5.13
C GLY A 29 -1.74 8.92 -3.73
N ALA A 30 -2.05 7.73 -3.20
CA ALA A 30 -1.39 7.27 -1.98
C ALA A 30 0.13 7.12 -2.21
N ASP A 31 0.94 7.55 -1.25
CA ASP A 31 2.39 7.39 -1.28
C ASP A 31 2.80 5.93 -0.97
N ALA A 32 1.95 5.21 -0.24
CA ALA A 32 2.16 3.83 0.13
C ALA A 32 0.84 3.08 0.33
N VAL A 33 0.90 1.77 0.17
CA VAL A 33 -0.20 0.85 0.45
C VAL A 33 0.24 -0.28 1.37
N TYR A 34 -0.63 -0.70 2.28
CA TYR A 34 -0.42 -1.91 3.06
C TYR A 34 -1.50 -2.95 2.81
N PHE A 35 -1.10 -4.21 2.71
CA PHE A 35 -1.99 -5.33 2.43
C PHE A 35 -1.48 -6.62 3.04
N GLY A 36 -2.41 -7.54 3.30
CA GLY A 36 -2.11 -8.84 3.89
C GLY A 36 -2.01 -9.95 2.85
N LEU A 37 -1.21 -10.97 3.17
CA LEU A 37 -1.17 -12.21 2.40
C LEU A 37 -2.26 -13.19 2.84
N ALA A 38 -2.74 -14.01 1.90
CA ALA A 38 -3.75 -15.04 2.15
C ALA A 38 -3.28 -16.10 3.15
N GLU A 39 -1.97 -16.32 3.20
CA GLU A 39 -1.32 -17.39 3.96
C GLU A 39 -0.86 -16.94 5.36
N GLY A 40 -1.28 -15.76 5.84
CA GLY A 40 -0.78 -15.12 7.08
C GLY A 40 -1.81 -14.82 8.18
N PHE A 41 -1.30 -14.34 9.33
CA PHE A 41 -2.10 -13.89 10.48
C PHE A 41 -2.45 -12.39 10.39
N ASN A 42 -3.20 -11.99 9.37
CA ASN A 42 -3.65 -10.60 9.26
C ASN A 42 -4.94 -10.37 10.10
N ALA A 43 -5.06 -9.19 10.71
CA ALA A 43 -6.25 -8.83 11.52
C ALA A 43 -7.54 -8.72 10.68
N ARG A 44 -7.43 -8.83 9.35
CA ARG A 44 -8.49 -8.65 8.37
C ARG A 44 -8.65 -9.88 7.49
N ALA A 45 -8.67 -11.07 8.11
CA ALA A 45 -8.70 -12.41 7.49
C ALA A 45 -9.85 -12.68 6.49
N ARG A 46 -10.78 -11.73 6.31
CA ARG A 46 -11.91 -11.80 5.36
C ARG A 46 -11.69 -11.02 4.06
N ALA A 47 -10.55 -10.35 3.89
CA ALA A 47 -10.25 -9.66 2.65
C ALA A 47 -9.93 -10.68 1.54
N ALA A 48 -10.23 -10.36 0.28
CA ALA A 48 -9.83 -11.19 -0.86
C ALA A 48 -8.31 -11.04 -1.01
N ASN A 49 -7.58 -11.83 -0.21
CA ASN A 49 -6.18 -11.60 0.09
C ASN A 49 -5.30 -11.81 -1.13
N PHE A 50 -4.18 -11.08 -1.18
CA PHE A 50 -3.13 -11.28 -2.17
C PHE A 50 -2.45 -12.63 -1.91
N THR A 51 -2.22 -13.40 -2.97
CA THR A 51 -1.48 -14.67 -2.88
C THR A 51 0.02 -14.41 -2.93
N LEU A 52 0.82 -15.30 -2.34
CA LEU A 52 2.27 -15.19 -2.45
C LEU A 52 2.74 -15.27 -3.91
N GLU A 53 2.08 -16.09 -4.72
CA GLU A 53 2.34 -16.24 -6.16
C GLU A 53 2.03 -14.96 -6.95
N GLY A 54 0.97 -14.24 -6.61
CA GLY A 54 0.58 -12.98 -7.26
C GLY A 54 1.31 -11.74 -6.75
N LEU A 55 2.09 -11.89 -5.68
CA LEU A 55 2.78 -10.78 -5.01
C LEU A 55 3.75 -10.02 -5.94
N PRO A 56 4.58 -10.67 -6.79
CA PRO A 56 5.49 -9.94 -7.68
C PRO A 56 4.75 -8.97 -8.61
N GLY A 57 3.66 -9.41 -9.25
CA GLY A 57 2.86 -8.56 -10.14
C GLY A 57 2.17 -7.41 -9.40
N THR A 58 1.70 -7.67 -8.17
CA THR A 58 1.10 -6.65 -7.31
C THR A 58 2.10 -5.57 -6.94
N VAL A 59 3.31 -5.96 -6.53
CA VAL A 59 4.39 -5.04 -6.16
C VAL A 59 4.86 -4.23 -7.38
N ASP A 60 4.97 -4.86 -8.54
CA ASP A 60 5.33 -4.17 -9.79
C ASP A 60 4.27 -3.12 -10.19
N GLU A 61 2.97 -3.40 -9.98
CA GLU A 61 1.91 -2.40 -10.18
C GLU A 61 2.05 -1.22 -9.23
N ILE A 62 2.24 -1.48 -7.93
CA ILE A 62 2.40 -0.44 -6.91
C ILE A 62 3.59 0.47 -7.23
N HIS A 63 4.74 -0.11 -7.56
CA HIS A 63 5.95 0.65 -7.90
C HIS A 63 5.80 1.45 -9.19
N ARG A 64 5.07 0.94 -10.19
CA ARG A 64 4.76 1.71 -11.42
C ARG A 64 3.93 2.97 -11.14
N HIS A 65 3.15 2.98 -10.07
CA HIS A 65 2.42 4.15 -9.58
C HIS A 65 3.25 5.07 -8.69
N GLY A 66 4.52 4.74 -8.42
CA GLY A 66 5.41 5.50 -7.54
C GLY A 66 5.11 5.34 -6.05
N ALA A 67 4.24 4.40 -5.69
CA ALA A 67 3.87 4.10 -4.31
C ALA A 67 4.75 2.99 -3.71
N ARG A 68 4.79 2.89 -2.38
CA ARG A 68 5.49 1.80 -1.66
C ARG A 68 4.53 0.69 -1.26
N ALA A 69 5.03 -0.56 -1.27
CA ALA A 69 4.29 -1.73 -0.82
C ALA A 69 4.72 -2.16 0.60
N TYR A 70 3.77 -2.30 1.52
CA TYR A 70 3.98 -2.86 2.85
C TYR A 70 3.15 -4.13 3.02
N VAL A 71 3.81 -5.25 3.26
CA VAL A 71 3.16 -6.55 3.43
C VAL A 71 3.09 -6.89 4.92
N THR A 72 1.92 -7.31 5.39
CA THR A 72 1.65 -7.65 6.81
C THR A 72 1.09 -9.06 6.98
#